data_AF-A0A3B0U4B8-F1
#
_entry.id   AF-A0A3B0U4B8-F1
#
_cell.length_a   1.000
_cell.length_b   1.000
_cell.length_c   1.000
_cell.angle_alpha   90.00
_cell.angle_beta   90.00
_cell.angle_gamma   90.00
#
_symmetry.space_group_name_H-M   'P 1'
#
loop_
_entity.id
_entity.type
_entity.pdbx_description
1 polymer ?
#
loop_
_entity_poly.entity_id
_entity_poly.type
_entity_poly.pdbx_seq_one_letter_code
_entity_poly.pdbx_strand_id
1 'polypeptide(L)'
;REKGLFNEIEESWVYGVELKPDFSGIIGEPKLLLRPPVSMVDRQAEWESRSVTSGEVNRRWTEGSYIFKRNGIYYIMYSANFFGGENYAVGYATSKSPLGIFKKAGNNPVLQKNTGQGGIVTGTGHNSVTVSPDGKEMLCVYHGRTSKTGNNRVVFIDRMEVLADGTLVVHGPTTSE
;
A
#
# COMPACT_ATOMS: atom_id res chain seq x y z
N ARG A 1 -9.87 -7.18 -19.06
CA ARG A 1 -10.18 -7.11 -20.50
C ARG A 1 -11.23 -8.14 -20.91
N GLU A 2 -11.11 -9.41 -20.49
CA GLU A 2 -12.06 -10.48 -20.87
C GLU A 2 -13.54 -10.18 -20.57
N LYS A 3 -13.85 -9.44 -19.48
CA LYS A 3 -15.22 -9.04 -19.16
C LYS A 3 -15.75 -7.82 -19.94
N GLY A 4 -14.95 -7.23 -20.84
CA GLY A 4 -15.36 -6.10 -21.67
C GLY A 4 -15.68 -4.78 -20.95
N LEU A 5 -15.36 -4.65 -19.64
CA LEU A 5 -15.71 -3.46 -18.86
C LEU A 5 -15.04 -2.17 -19.36
N PHE A 6 -13.82 -2.29 -19.89
CA PHE A 6 -13.02 -1.16 -20.38
C PHE A 6 -12.21 -1.56 -21.62
N ASN A 7 -12.05 -0.61 -22.54
CA ASN A 7 -11.25 -0.78 -23.77
C ASN A 7 -9.74 -0.84 -23.48
N GLU A 8 -9.31 -0.16 -22.43
CA GLU A 8 -7.93 -0.14 -21.95
C GLU A 8 -7.87 -0.21 -20.43
N ILE A 9 -6.72 -0.60 -19.90
CA ILE A 9 -6.44 -0.55 -18.47
C ILE A 9 -5.08 0.12 -18.31
N GLU A 10 -5.06 1.27 -17.64
CA GLU A 10 -3.84 1.99 -17.31
C GLU A 10 -3.20 1.45 -16.01
N GLU A 11 -1.91 1.72 -15.82
CA GLU A 11 -1.19 1.30 -14.62
C GLU A 11 -0.26 2.39 -14.07
N SER A 12 -0.21 2.50 -12.74
CA SER A 12 0.87 3.20 -12.02
C SER A 12 1.83 2.18 -11.41
N TRP A 13 3.12 2.39 -11.58
CA TRP A 13 4.18 1.52 -11.06
C TRP A 13 5.11 2.30 -10.11
N VAL A 14 5.79 1.57 -9.21
CA VAL A 14 6.79 2.13 -8.30
C VAL A 14 8.18 1.81 -8.84
N TYR A 15 9.00 2.86 -8.97
CA TYR A 15 10.41 2.78 -9.35
C TYR A 15 11.29 3.29 -8.21
N GLY A 16 12.54 2.84 -8.19
CA GLY A 16 13.57 3.32 -7.28
C GLY A 16 14.86 3.61 -8.02
N VAL A 17 15.58 4.63 -7.59
CA VAL A 17 16.89 5.01 -8.14
C VAL A 17 17.76 5.52 -7.00
N GLU A 18 19.07 5.33 -7.13
CA GLU A 18 20.01 5.91 -6.20
C GLU A 18 20.11 7.43 -6.44
N LEU A 19 20.14 8.20 -5.36
CA LEU A 19 20.36 9.64 -5.42
C LEU A 19 21.82 9.95 -5.16
N LYS A 20 22.33 11.01 -5.78
CA LYS A 20 23.61 11.59 -5.37
C LYS A 20 23.52 12.03 -3.90
N PRO A 21 24.62 11.97 -3.13
CA PRO A 21 24.61 12.35 -1.71
C PRO A 21 24.14 13.78 -1.43
N ASP A 22 24.25 14.68 -2.41
CA ASP A 22 23.81 16.08 -2.34
C ASP A 22 22.39 16.31 -2.88
N PHE A 23 21.69 15.24 -3.25
CA PHE A 23 20.36 15.26 -3.88
C PHE A 23 20.27 16.04 -5.20
N SER A 24 21.39 16.40 -5.83
CA SER A 24 21.41 17.16 -7.10
C SER A 24 20.98 16.36 -8.32
N GLY A 25 20.85 15.04 -8.19
CA GLY A 25 20.43 14.16 -9.26
C GLY A 25 20.46 12.69 -8.87
N ILE A 26 20.31 11.82 -9.87
CA ILE A 26 20.27 10.37 -9.73
C ILE A 26 21.60 9.73 -10.16
N ILE A 27 21.86 8.52 -9.66
CA ILE A 27 22.97 7.67 -10.07
C ILE A 27 22.38 6.42 -10.76
N GLY A 28 22.78 6.20 -12.01
CA GLY A 28 22.25 5.11 -12.84
C GLY A 28 20.81 5.34 -13.29
N GLU A 29 20.13 4.25 -13.64
CA GLU A 29 18.77 4.28 -14.20
C GLU A 29 17.71 3.84 -13.18
N PRO A 30 16.49 4.40 -13.24
CA PRO A 30 15.37 3.93 -12.43
C PRO A 30 15.09 2.44 -12.62
N LYS A 31 14.93 1.73 -11.50
CA LYS A 31 14.61 0.30 -11.46
C LYS A 31 13.16 0.11 -11.04
N LEU A 32 12.42 -0.70 -11.80
CA LEU A 32 11.08 -1.11 -11.42
C LEU A 32 11.13 -1.92 -10.12
N LEU A 33 10.45 -1.44 -9.07
CA LEU A 33 10.38 -2.10 -7.77
C LEU A 33 9.08 -2.87 -7.61
N LEU A 34 7.95 -2.26 -7.94
CA LEU A 34 6.62 -2.85 -7.83
C LEU A 34 5.73 -2.39 -8.98
N ARG A 35 4.83 -3.28 -9.40
CA ARG A 35 3.75 -3.00 -10.36
C ARG A 35 2.52 -3.83 -10.02
N PRO A 36 1.34 -3.53 -10.60
CA PRO A 36 0.19 -4.41 -10.52
C PRO A 36 0.49 -5.84 -11.03
N PRO A 37 -0.30 -6.85 -10.61
CA PRO A 37 -0.06 -8.23 -11.01
C PRO A 37 -0.25 -8.41 -12.51
N VAL A 38 0.66 -9.18 -13.12
CA VAL A 38 0.60 -9.46 -14.56
C VAL A 38 -0.35 -10.59 -14.93
N SER A 39 -0.83 -11.35 -13.94
CA SER A 39 -1.76 -12.47 -14.13
C SER A 39 -2.81 -12.50 -13.03
N MET A 40 -4.04 -12.88 -13.40
CA MET A 40 -5.15 -13.01 -12.44
C MET A 40 -5.03 -14.23 -11.53
N VAL A 41 -4.15 -15.18 -11.83
CA VAL A 41 -3.85 -16.30 -10.92
C VAL A 41 -2.87 -15.90 -9.81
N ASP A 42 -2.23 -14.73 -9.92
CA ASP A 42 -1.45 -14.17 -8.83
C ASP A 42 -2.39 -13.83 -7.68
N ARG A 43 -2.06 -14.30 -6.47
CA ARG A 43 -2.85 -14.03 -5.27
C ARG A 43 -3.06 -12.54 -5.00
N GLN A 44 -2.14 -11.69 -5.46
CA GLN A 44 -2.25 -10.24 -5.29
C GLN A 44 -3.31 -9.63 -6.23
N ALA A 45 -3.68 -10.32 -7.31
CA ALA A 45 -4.58 -9.79 -8.33
C ALA A 45 -5.98 -9.49 -7.79
N GLU A 46 -6.47 -10.29 -6.84
CA GLU A 46 -7.77 -10.07 -6.20
C GLU A 46 -7.83 -8.68 -5.57
N TRP A 47 -6.87 -8.35 -4.71
CA TRP A 47 -6.96 -7.11 -3.93
C TRP A 47 -6.41 -5.88 -4.68
N GLU A 48 -5.40 -6.03 -5.54
CA GLU A 48 -4.79 -4.90 -6.28
C GLU A 48 -5.57 -4.45 -7.52
N SER A 49 -6.56 -5.24 -7.94
CA SER A 49 -7.34 -4.98 -9.17
C SER A 49 -8.81 -4.66 -8.89
N ARG A 50 -9.21 -4.48 -7.62
CA ARG A 50 -10.62 -4.34 -7.21
C ARG A 50 -11.33 -3.24 -7.99
N SER A 51 -10.72 -2.06 -8.15
CA SER A 51 -11.29 -0.93 -8.91
C SER A 51 -11.58 -1.26 -10.38
N VAL A 52 -10.73 -2.06 -11.02
CA VAL A 52 -10.98 -2.48 -12.40
C VAL A 52 -12.03 -3.58 -12.43
N THR A 53 -11.92 -4.57 -11.55
CA THR A 53 -12.80 -5.75 -11.55
C THR A 53 -14.23 -5.44 -11.11
N SER A 54 -14.43 -4.36 -10.34
CA SER A 54 -15.74 -3.84 -9.97
C SER A 54 -16.33 -2.87 -11.00
N GLY A 55 -15.55 -2.48 -12.03
CA GLY A 55 -15.97 -1.48 -13.01
C GLY A 55 -15.95 -0.04 -12.48
N GLU A 56 -15.25 0.23 -11.38
CA GLU A 56 -15.14 1.57 -10.79
C GLU A 56 -14.34 2.53 -11.68
N VAL A 57 -13.21 2.08 -12.21
CA VAL A 57 -12.34 2.88 -13.08
C VAL A 57 -11.38 1.99 -13.86
N ASN A 58 -10.96 2.43 -15.04
CA ASN A 58 -10.11 1.69 -15.98
C ASN A 58 -8.60 1.72 -15.62
N ARG A 59 -8.23 1.71 -14.34
CA ARG A 59 -6.83 1.84 -13.94
C ARG A 59 -6.48 0.99 -12.72
N ARG A 60 -5.26 0.48 -12.70
CA ARG A 60 -4.65 -0.21 -11.55
C ARG A 60 -3.53 0.66 -10.98
N TRP A 61 -3.42 0.68 -9.66
CA TRP A 61 -2.41 1.47 -8.99
C TRP A 61 -1.47 0.58 -8.18
N THR A 62 -0.18 0.90 -8.29
CA THR A 62 0.82 0.60 -7.28
C THR A 62 1.50 1.93 -7.01
N GLU A 63 1.14 2.59 -5.91
CA GLU A 63 1.52 3.98 -5.62
C GLU A 63 1.74 4.23 -4.12
N GLY A 64 2.06 5.48 -3.75
CA GLY A 64 2.16 5.87 -2.34
C GLY A 64 3.20 5.05 -1.57
N SER A 65 4.35 4.77 -2.19
CA SER A 65 5.35 3.88 -1.61
C SER A 65 6.06 4.50 -0.41
N TYR A 66 6.18 3.75 0.68
CA TYR A 66 6.97 4.11 1.85
C TYR A 66 7.91 2.95 2.21
N ILE A 67 9.21 3.22 2.29
CA ILE A 67 10.23 2.20 2.56
C ILE A 67 10.88 2.39 3.93
N PHE A 68 11.07 1.30 4.67
CA PHE A 68 11.84 1.28 5.91
C PHE A 68 12.65 -0.01 6.04
N LYS A 69 13.64 -0.02 6.94
CA LYS A 69 14.51 -1.18 7.18
C LYS A 69 14.32 -1.70 8.60
N ARG A 70 14.13 -3.01 8.75
CA ARG A 70 14.06 -3.72 10.03
C ARG A 70 14.78 -5.05 9.93
N ASN A 71 15.67 -5.34 10.88
CA ASN A 71 16.42 -6.60 10.95
C ASN A 71 17.14 -6.97 9.63
N GLY A 72 17.75 -5.98 8.98
CA GLY A 72 18.46 -6.17 7.70
C GLY A 72 17.57 -6.32 6.46
N ILE A 73 16.24 -6.33 6.61
CA ILE A 73 15.27 -6.46 5.52
C ILE A 73 14.64 -5.09 5.24
N TYR A 74 14.47 -4.78 3.96
CA TYR A 74 13.72 -3.63 3.49
C TYR A 74 12.26 -4.01 3.31
N TYR A 75 11.37 -3.21 3.90
CA TYR A 75 9.93 -3.28 3.75
C TYR A 75 9.50 -2.08 2.93
N ILE A 76 8.82 -2.31 1.82
CA ILE A 76 8.17 -1.25 1.03
C ILE A 76 6.66 -1.44 1.14
N MET A 77 6.00 -0.54 1.85
CA MET A 77 4.54 -0.43 1.88
C MET A 77 4.09 0.38 0.67
N TYR A 78 2.93 0.06 0.12
CA TYR A 78 2.37 0.75 -1.05
C TYR A 78 0.85 0.59 -1.08
N SER A 79 0.19 1.48 -1.79
CA SER A 79 -1.27 1.46 -1.97
C SER A 79 -1.66 0.97 -3.36
N ALA A 80 -2.80 0.31 -3.43
CA ALA A 80 -3.44 -0.12 -4.66
C ALA A 80 -4.92 0.31 -4.70
N ASN A 81 -5.53 0.15 -5.89
CA ASN A 81 -6.89 0.59 -6.23
C ASN A 81 -7.05 2.13 -6.32
N PHE A 82 -8.26 2.58 -6.65
CA PHE A 82 -8.58 3.98 -6.87
C PHE A 82 -8.66 4.74 -5.54
N PHE A 83 -7.89 5.83 -5.40
CA PHE A 83 -7.90 6.66 -4.18
C PHE A 83 -9.27 7.30 -3.87
N GLY A 84 -10.11 7.51 -4.91
CA GLY A 84 -11.48 8.02 -4.78
C GLY A 84 -12.48 6.95 -4.36
N GLY A 85 -12.09 5.68 -4.44
CA GLY A 85 -12.90 4.51 -4.14
C GLY A 85 -12.77 4.02 -2.70
N GLU A 86 -13.71 3.15 -2.32
CA GLU A 86 -13.67 2.49 -1.01
C GLU A 86 -12.62 1.38 -0.92
N ASN A 87 -12.18 0.84 -2.06
CA ASN A 87 -11.27 -0.31 -2.14
C ASN A 87 -9.79 0.07 -2.04
N TYR A 88 -9.45 1.36 -1.90
CA TYR A 88 -8.07 1.78 -1.64
C TYR A 88 -7.53 1.07 -0.40
N ALA A 89 -6.38 0.41 -0.56
CA ALA A 89 -5.82 -0.50 0.42
C ALA A 89 -4.29 -0.51 0.35
N VAL A 90 -3.65 -0.87 1.46
CA VAL A 90 -2.20 -0.95 1.60
C VAL A 90 -1.74 -2.40 1.63
N GLY A 91 -0.72 -2.70 0.85
CA GLY A 91 0.07 -3.91 0.95
C GLY A 91 1.54 -3.58 1.21
N TYR A 92 2.36 -4.61 1.37
CA TYR A 92 3.80 -4.47 1.43
C TYR A 92 4.53 -5.56 0.66
N ALA A 93 5.81 -5.31 0.43
CA ALA A 93 6.76 -6.26 -0.13
C ALA A 93 8.11 -6.15 0.59
N THR A 94 8.91 -7.22 0.55
CA THR A 94 10.21 -7.27 1.22
C THR A 94 11.36 -7.57 0.27
N SER A 95 12.55 -7.06 0.59
CA SER A 95 13.79 -7.29 -0.15
C SER A 95 15.01 -7.24 0.77
N LYS A 96 16.11 -7.89 0.39
CA LYS A 96 17.43 -7.74 1.02
C LYS A 96 18.21 -6.51 0.52
N SER A 97 17.69 -5.82 -0.49
CA SER A 97 18.30 -4.65 -1.14
C SER A 97 17.26 -3.54 -1.32
N PRO A 98 17.63 -2.26 -1.14
CA PRO A 98 16.71 -1.13 -1.29
C PRO A 98 16.19 -0.97 -2.72
N LEU A 99 16.92 -1.49 -3.71
CA LEU A 99 16.53 -1.48 -5.12
C LEU A 99 15.98 -2.84 -5.61
N GLY A 100 15.46 -3.64 -4.67
CA GLY A 100 14.83 -4.92 -4.97
C GLY A 100 15.81 -6.06 -5.27
N ILE A 101 15.32 -7.21 -5.75
CA ILE A 101 13.93 -7.50 -6.13
C ILE A 101 13.03 -7.60 -4.89
N PHE A 102 11.87 -6.93 -4.93
CA PHE A 102 10.87 -6.98 -3.86
C PHE A 102 9.87 -8.12 -4.06
N LYS A 103 9.59 -8.89 -3.01
CA LYS A 103 8.58 -9.95 -2.97
C LYS A 103 7.35 -9.48 -2.19
N LYS A 104 6.19 -9.39 -2.85
CA LYS A 104 4.91 -9.02 -2.21
C LYS A 104 4.52 -10.06 -1.16
N ALA A 105 4.03 -9.58 -0.03
CA ALA A 105 3.67 -10.43 1.10
C ALA A 105 2.37 -11.22 0.86
N GLY A 106 2.31 -12.42 1.45
CA GLY A 106 1.14 -13.31 1.31
C GLY A 106 -0.10 -12.84 2.08
N ASN A 107 0.07 -12.00 3.11
CA ASN A 107 -1.00 -11.45 3.94
C ASN A 107 -1.52 -10.09 3.47
N ASN A 108 -1.15 -9.63 2.27
CA ASN A 108 -1.71 -8.41 1.71
C ASN A 108 -3.21 -8.56 1.38
N PRO A 109 -4.00 -7.48 1.48
CA PRO A 109 -3.63 -6.17 2.02
C PRO A 109 -3.56 -6.18 3.55
N VAL A 110 -2.63 -5.41 4.11
CA VAL A 110 -2.44 -5.27 5.58
C VAL A 110 -3.27 -4.14 6.19
N LEU A 111 -3.82 -3.26 5.36
CA LEU A 111 -4.74 -2.20 5.78
C LEU A 111 -5.76 -1.97 4.67
N GLN A 112 -7.05 -2.07 4.99
CA GLN A 112 -8.15 -1.91 4.04
C GLN A 112 -9.43 -1.46 4.77
N LYS A 113 -10.48 -1.17 4.00
CA LYS A 113 -11.82 -0.88 4.56
C LYS A 113 -12.29 -1.97 5.55
N ASN A 114 -12.99 -1.56 6.60
CA ASN A 114 -13.57 -2.46 7.62
C ASN A 114 -15.11 -2.48 7.62
N THR A 115 -15.76 -1.86 6.63
CA THR A 115 -17.23 -1.81 6.52
C THR A 115 -17.89 -3.19 6.41
N GLY A 116 -17.20 -4.17 5.80
CA GLY A 116 -17.65 -5.56 5.77
C GLY A 116 -17.55 -6.30 7.12
N GLN A 117 -16.94 -5.68 8.13
CA GLN A 117 -16.75 -6.23 9.48
C GLN A 117 -17.49 -5.40 10.54
N GLY A 118 -18.44 -4.55 10.13
CA GLY A 118 -19.21 -3.68 11.02
C GLY A 118 -18.55 -2.34 11.35
N GLY A 119 -17.35 -2.07 10.81
CA GLY A 119 -16.70 -0.76 10.93
C GLY A 119 -17.28 0.28 9.96
N ILE A 120 -16.69 1.48 9.98
CA ILE A 120 -17.15 2.62 9.18
C ILE A 120 -16.08 3.21 8.26
N VAL A 121 -14.89 2.60 8.22
CA VAL A 121 -13.71 3.15 7.53
C VAL A 121 -13.57 2.55 6.13
N THR A 122 -13.27 3.41 5.16
CA THR A 122 -13.02 3.03 3.76
C THR A 122 -11.83 3.79 3.18
N GLY A 123 -11.31 3.29 2.04
CA GLY A 123 -10.34 3.99 1.23
C GLY A 123 -9.03 4.31 1.96
N THR A 124 -8.49 3.34 2.70
CA THR A 124 -7.31 3.50 3.55
C THR A 124 -6.02 3.38 2.75
N GLY A 125 -5.15 4.39 2.77
CA GLY A 125 -3.85 4.25 2.12
C GLY A 125 -2.94 5.46 2.14
N HIS A 126 -1.98 5.43 1.22
CA HIS A 126 -0.84 6.35 1.11
C HIS A 126 -0.19 6.57 2.47
N ASN A 127 0.23 5.47 3.09
CA ASN A 127 0.71 5.49 4.46
C ASN A 127 2.15 6.00 4.56
N SER A 128 2.52 6.44 5.75
CA SER A 128 3.88 6.54 6.24
C SER A 128 4.01 5.75 7.54
N VAL A 129 5.24 5.59 8.01
CA VAL A 129 5.54 4.91 9.28
C VAL A 129 6.32 5.85 10.18
N THR A 130 5.95 5.92 11.45
CA THR A 130 6.69 6.62 12.50
C THR A 130 6.76 5.76 13.76
N VAL A 131 7.36 6.28 14.83
CA VAL A 131 7.44 5.63 16.14
C VAL A 131 6.79 6.49 17.21
N SER A 132 6.33 5.86 18.31
CA SER A 132 5.85 6.57 19.50
C SER A 132 6.95 7.47 20.09
N PRO A 133 6.59 8.50 20.89
CA PRO A 133 7.58 9.37 21.53
C PRO A 133 8.61 8.63 22.42
N ASP A 134 8.22 7.51 23.03
CA ASP A 134 9.12 6.66 23.82
C ASP A 134 9.87 5.61 22.98
N GLY A 135 9.66 5.59 21.66
CA GLY A 135 10.33 4.73 20.69
C GLY A 135 9.93 3.25 20.74
N LYS A 136 8.90 2.88 21.52
CA LYS A 136 8.52 1.47 21.74
C LYS A 136 7.53 0.92 20.72
N GLU A 137 6.71 1.77 20.13
CA GLU A 137 5.65 1.35 19.21
C GLU A 137 5.95 1.87 17.80
N MET A 138 5.74 1.03 16.78
CA MET A 138 5.66 1.48 15.40
C MET A 138 4.23 1.90 15.09
N LEU A 139 4.08 3.02 14.38
CA LEU A 139 2.80 3.63 14.08
C LEU A 139 2.66 3.78 12.56
N CYS A 140 1.58 3.24 12.01
CA CYS A 140 1.18 3.46 10.63
C CYS A 140 0.31 4.71 10.58
N VAL A 141 0.77 5.75 9.90
CA VAL A 141 0.01 6.99 9.66
C VAL A 141 -0.53 6.93 8.24
N TYR A 142 -1.82 7.11 8.05
CA TYR A 142 -2.44 6.95 6.73
C TYR A 142 -3.67 7.84 6.60
N HIS A 143 -4.19 7.99 5.38
CA HIS A 143 -5.48 8.63 5.18
C HIS A 143 -6.58 7.59 5.00
N GLY A 144 -7.79 7.93 5.39
CA GLY A 144 -8.99 7.14 5.13
C GLY A 144 -10.23 8.02 5.12
N ARG A 145 -11.40 7.40 4.99
CA ARG A 145 -12.71 8.05 5.09
C ARG A 145 -13.57 7.32 6.10
N THR A 146 -14.47 8.03 6.75
CA THR A 146 -15.55 7.45 7.54
C THR A 146 -16.89 7.73 6.88
N SER A 147 -17.93 7.00 7.28
CA SER A 147 -19.32 7.33 6.89
C SER A 147 -19.69 8.80 7.16
N LYS A 148 -19.12 9.42 8.22
CA LYS A 148 -19.36 10.82 8.59
C LYS A 148 -18.58 11.82 7.73
N THR A 149 -17.39 11.47 7.24
CA THR A 149 -16.54 12.40 6.47
C THR A 149 -16.90 12.42 4.98
N GLY A 150 -17.70 11.45 4.52
CA GLY A 150 -18.07 11.32 3.11
C GLY A 150 -16.82 11.19 2.23
N ASN A 151 -16.68 12.08 1.25
CA ASN A 151 -15.53 12.07 0.33
C ASN A 151 -14.25 12.67 0.92
N ASN A 152 -14.34 13.35 2.07
CA ASN A 152 -13.19 13.98 2.71
C ASN A 152 -12.31 12.92 3.37
N ARG A 153 -11.03 12.91 2.96
CA ARG A 153 -9.99 12.11 3.60
C ARG A 153 -9.60 12.75 4.92
N VAL A 154 -9.44 11.93 5.96
CA VAL A 154 -8.93 12.34 7.26
C VAL A 154 -7.72 11.47 7.64
N VAL A 155 -6.90 11.96 8.55
CA VAL A 155 -5.71 11.25 9.04
C VAL A 155 -6.13 10.22 10.08
N PHE A 156 -5.56 9.04 9.97
CA PHE A 156 -5.61 7.96 10.95
C PHE A 156 -4.20 7.61 11.40
N ILE A 157 -4.10 7.08 12.60
CA ILE A 157 -2.88 6.49 13.13
C ILE A 157 -3.24 5.20 13.85
N ASP A 158 -2.57 4.11 13.50
CA ASP A 158 -2.75 2.82 14.16
C ASP A 158 -1.40 2.20 14.49
N ARG A 159 -1.38 1.38 15.55
CA ARG A 159 -0.20 0.57 15.86
C ARG A 159 0.08 -0.39 14.72
N MET A 160 1.35 -0.64 14.49
CA MET A 160 1.81 -1.67 13.57
C MET A 160 3.02 -2.39 14.16
N GLU A 161 3.32 -3.57 13.64
CA GLU A 161 4.50 -4.32 14.04
C GLU A 161 5.05 -5.16 12.90
N VAL A 162 6.33 -5.54 13.05
CA VAL A 162 6.97 -6.59 12.27
C VAL A 162 7.21 -7.74 13.23
N LEU A 163 6.45 -8.83 13.06
CA LEU A 163 6.52 -10.04 13.87
C LEU A 163 7.89 -10.71 13.75
N ALA A 164 8.17 -11.65 14.65
CA ALA A 164 9.45 -12.36 14.70
C ALA A 164 9.80 -13.10 13.40
N ASP A 165 8.80 -13.56 12.65
CA ASP A 165 8.94 -14.21 11.34
C ASP A 165 9.10 -13.23 10.17
N GLY A 166 9.06 -11.92 10.44
CA GLY A 166 9.12 -10.85 9.44
C GLY A 166 7.77 -10.46 8.85
N THR A 167 6.65 -11.00 9.33
CA THR A 167 5.31 -10.60 8.90
C THR A 167 4.97 -9.21 9.43
N LEU A 168 4.61 -8.28 8.54
CA LEU A 168 4.12 -6.95 8.91
C LEU A 168 2.61 -6.99 9.14
N VAL A 169 2.16 -6.43 10.26
CA VAL A 169 0.75 -6.29 10.65
C VAL A 169 0.45 -4.84 11.00
N VAL A 170 -0.70 -4.33 10.56
CA VAL A 170 -1.25 -3.05 11.01
C VAL A 170 -2.52 -3.34 11.81
N HIS A 171 -2.60 -2.85 13.04
CA HIS A 171 -3.69 -3.09 13.98
C HIS A 171 -4.83 -2.09 13.79
N GLY A 172 -5.26 -1.92 12.55
CA GLY A 172 -6.28 -0.95 12.13
C GLY A 172 -7.08 -1.43 10.90
N PRO A 173 -8.00 -0.59 10.38
CA PRO A 173 -8.27 0.77 10.83
C PRO A 173 -9.14 0.83 12.09
N THR A 174 -8.72 1.60 13.10
CA THR A 174 -9.51 1.84 14.32
C THR A 174 -10.27 3.18 14.28
N THR A 175 -11.38 3.26 15.04
CA THR A 175 -12.18 4.48 15.21
C THR A 175 -12.55 4.75 16.68
N SER A 176 -11.98 3.99 17.59
CA SER A 176 -12.15 4.13 19.04
C SER A 176 -10.80 4.44 19.66
N GLU A 177 -10.82 5.20 20.75
CA GLU A 177 -9.66 5.40 21.63
C GLU A 177 -9.29 4.13 22.40
#